data_AF-D2PGF0-F1
#
_entry.id   AF-D2PGF0-F1
#
_cell.length_a   1.000
_cell.length_b   1.000
_cell.length_c   1.000
_cell.angle_alpha   90.00
_cell.angle_beta   90.00
_cell.angle_gamma   90.00
#
_symmetry.space_group_name_H-M   'P 1'
#
loop_
_entity.id
_entity.type
_entity.pdbx_description
1 polymer ?
#
loop_
_entity_poly.entity_id
_entity_poly.type
_entity_poly.pdbx_seq_one_letter_code
_entity_poly.pdbx_strand_id
1 'polypeptide(L)' 'MNYSKFWTRFKEWALTTNDEDILPYKLRKIIELIRQNPDITLVRLAGYLDTDALYLARYLLNSYKSLVET' A
#
# COMPACT_ATOMS: atom_id res chain seq x y z
N MET A 1 -15.21 5.91 5.92
CA MET A 1 -13.78 5.57 6.14
C MET A 1 -12.92 6.71 5.61
N ASN A 2 -11.97 7.23 6.38
CA ASN A 2 -11.13 8.34 5.93
C ASN A 2 -9.88 7.78 5.21
N TYR A 3 -9.95 7.72 3.88
CA TYR A 3 -8.88 7.18 3.03
C TYR A 3 -7.55 7.96 3.15
N SER A 4 -7.60 9.25 3.48
CA SER A 4 -6.39 10.06 3.69
C SER A 4 -5.63 9.62 4.95
N LYS A 5 -6.35 9.37 6.05
CA LYS A 5 -5.76 8.84 7.29
C LYS A 5 -5.24 7.42 7.10
N PHE A 6 -5.98 6.59 6.36
CA PHE A 6 -5.54 5.24 6.01
C PHE A 6 -4.25 5.26 5.19
N TRP A 7 -4.19 6.05 4.11
CA TRP A 7 -3.02 6.09 3.22
C TRP A 7 -1.74 6.46 3.97
N THR A 8 -1.82 7.44 4.87
CA THR A 8 -0.67 7.86 5.69
C THR A 8 -0.13 6.69 6.52
N ARG A 9 -1.01 6.01 7.26
CA ARG A 9 -0.64 4.84 8.08
C ARG A 9 -0.09 3.69 7.24
N PHE A 10 -0.74 3.40 6.11
CA PHE A 10 -0.29 2.34 5.21
C PHE A 10 1.11 2.63 4.67
N LYS A 11 1.40 3.86 4.25
CA LYS A 11 2.72 4.25 3.79
C LYS A 11 3.78 4.11 4.87
N GLU A 12 3.51 4.61 6.08
CA GLU A 12 4.44 4.47 7.22
C GLU A 12 4.76 2.99 7.50
N TRP A 13 3.74 2.14 7.49
CA TRP A 13 3.94 0.69 7.63
C TRP A 13 4.73 0.09 6.45
N ALA A 14 4.40 0.44 5.21
CA ALA A 14 5.12 -0.05 4.02
C ALA A 14 6.62 0.34 4.02
N LEU A 15 6.95 1.50 4.58
CA LEU A 15 8.32 1.98 4.70
C LEU A 15 9.11 1.28 5.82
N THR A 16 8.43 0.66 6.80
CA THR A 16 9.06 0.09 7.99
C THR A 16 8.94 -1.43 8.11
N THR A 17 7.98 -2.06 7.41
CA THR A 17 7.83 -3.52 7.39
C THR A 17 9.06 -4.18 6.77
N ASN A 18 9.53 -5.29 7.34
CA ASN A 18 10.64 -6.10 6.81
C ASN A 18 10.17 -7.50 6.39
N ASP A 19 8.87 -7.77 6.43
CA ASP A 19 8.30 -9.11 6.29
C ASP A 19 8.05 -9.49 4.82
N GLU A 20 9.06 -9.34 3.96
CA GLU A 20 8.89 -9.58 2.53
C GLU A 20 8.39 -10.98 2.22
N ASP A 21 8.81 -12.00 2.99
CA ASP A 21 8.46 -13.41 2.77
C ASP A 21 6.98 -13.74 3.05
N ILE A 22 6.29 -12.95 3.86
CA ILE A 22 4.88 -13.20 4.26
C ILE A 22 3.92 -12.43 3.33
N LEU A 23 4.42 -11.42 2.62
CA LEU A 23 3.60 -10.54 1.78
C LEU A 23 3.26 -11.20 0.44
N PRO A 24 1.98 -11.16 0.01
CA PRO A 24 1.59 -11.55 -1.34
C PRO A 24 2.42 -10.78 -2.39
N TYR A 25 2.81 -11.45 -3.48
CA TYR A 25 3.70 -10.89 -4.51
C TYR A 25 3.28 -9.49 -4.99
N LYS A 26 1.98 -9.30 -5.27
CA LYS A 26 1.45 -8.01 -5.72
C LYS A 26 1.64 -6.91 -4.66
N LEU A 27 1.43 -7.22 -3.38
CA LEU A 27 1.62 -6.28 -2.29
C LEU A 27 3.10 -5.96 -2.08
N ARG A 28 3.99 -6.95 -2.20
CA ARG A 28 5.44 -6.76 -2.15
C ARG A 28 5.90 -5.76 -3.21
N LYS A 29 5.47 -5.92 -4.46
CA LYS A 29 5.78 -4.99 -5.56
C LYS A 29 5.29 -3.58 -5.30
N ILE A 30 4.11 -3.44 -4.70
CA ILE A 30 3.56 -2.12 -4.34
C ILE A 30 4.41 -1.46 -3.24
N ILE A 31 4.82 -2.23 -2.24
CA ILE A 31 5.66 -1.73 -1.15
C ILE A 31 7.05 -1.34 -1.67
N GLU A 32 7.65 -2.13 -2.56
CA GLU A 32 8.91 -1.78 -3.24
C GLU A 32 8.80 -0.42 -3.95
N LEU A 33 7.71 -0.18 -4.69
CA LEU A 33 7.47 1.11 -5.36
C LEU A 33 7.32 2.27 -4.38
N ILE A 34 6.66 2.05 -3.24
CA ILE A 34 6.52 3.06 -2.18
C ILE A 34 7.88 3.36 -1.54
N ARG A 35 8.71 2.35 -1.29
CA ARG A 35 10.07 2.56 -0.73
C ARG A 35 10.98 3.31 -1.70
N GLN A 36 10.86 3.04 -3.00
CA GLN A 36 11.58 3.77 -4.04
C GLN A 36 11.07 5.22 -4.19
N ASN A 37 9.81 5.48 -3.83
CA ASN A 37 9.17 6.80 -3.94
C ASN A 37 8.33 7.13 -2.69
N PRO A 38 8.94 7.46 -1.53
CA PRO A 38 8.22 7.61 -0.25
C PRO A 38 7.10 8.67 -0.26
N ASP A 39 7.27 9.71 -1.09
CA ASP A 39 6.31 10.79 -1.26
C ASP A 39 5.20 10.48 -2.27
N ILE A 40 5.18 9.28 -2.85
CA ILE A 40 4.15 8.90 -3.80
C ILE A 40 2.76 9.04 -3.18
N THR A 41 1.83 9.58 -3.97
CA THR A 41 0.42 9.64 -3.60
C THR A 41 -0.28 8.39 -4.09
N LEU A 42 -1.37 7.99 -3.42
CA LEU A 42 -2.16 6.83 -3.82
C LEU A 42 -2.63 6.92 -5.29
N VAL A 43 -3.01 8.12 -5.73
CA VAL A 43 -3.44 8.39 -7.11
C VAL A 43 -2.29 8.18 -8.10
N ARG A 44 -1.08 8.68 -7.81
CA ARG A 44 0.08 8.48 -8.68
C ARG A 44 0.49 7.01 -8.73
N LEU A 45 0.49 6.33 -7.58
CA LEU A 45 0.76 4.89 -7.51
C LEU A 45 -0.24 4.09 -8.34
N ALA A 46 -1.53 4.43 -8.29
CA ALA A 46 -2.54 3.79 -9.12
C ALA A 46 -2.27 4.00 -10.62
N GLY A 47 -1.88 5.22 -11.02
CA GLY A 47 -1.47 5.51 -12.39
C GLY A 47 -0.26 4.69 -12.85
N TYR A 48 0.75 4.50 -11.99
CA TYR A 48 1.90 3.62 -12.30
C TYR A 48 1.52 2.15 -12.50
N LEU A 49 0.47 1.70 -11.81
CA LEU A 49 -0.01 0.32 -11.84
C LEU A 49 -1.13 0.10 -12.87
N ASP A 50 -1.40 1.11 -13.70
CA ASP A 50 -2.51 1.13 -14.67
C ASP A 50 -3.84 0.65 -14.06
N THR A 51 -4.18 1.24 -12.91
CA THR A 51 -5.37 0.86 -12.15
C THR A 51 -6.09 2.07 -11.55
N ASP A 52 -7.33 1.85 -11.14
CA ASP A 52 -8.14 2.87 -10.48
C ASP A 52 -7.70 3.08 -9.02
N ALA A 53 -7.65 4.33 -8.58
CA ALA A 53 -7.19 4.70 -7.24
C ALA A 53 -8.11 4.17 -6.14
N LEU A 54 -9.43 4.10 -6.37
CA LEU A 54 -10.38 3.54 -5.41
C LEU A 54 -10.23 2.02 -5.31
N TYR A 55 -10.04 1.34 -6.44
CA TYR A 55 -9.73 -0.09 -6.47
C TYR A 55 -8.44 -0.39 -5.68
N LEU A 56 -7.36 0.34 -5.96
CA LEU A 56 -6.09 0.19 -5.25
C LEU A 56 -6.26 0.46 -3.75
N ALA A 57 -6.97 1.54 -3.37
CA ALA A 57 -7.23 1.86 -1.96
C ALA A 57 -7.91 0.70 -1.21
N ARG A 58 -8.92 0.07 -1.83
CA ARG A 58 -9.67 -1.04 -1.24
C ARG A 58 -8.79 -2.29 -1.10
N TYR A 59 -8.00 -2.59 -2.14
CA TYR A 59 -7.04 -3.69 -2.10
C TYR A 59 -6.05 -3.53 -0.94
N LEU A 60 -5.40 -2.37 -0.85
CA LEU A 60 -4.40 -2.10 0.18
C LEU A 60 -4.99 -2.15 1.58
N LEU A 61 -6.20 -1.61 1.77
CA LEU A 61 -6.88 -1.68 3.06
C LEU A 61 -7.11 -3.13 3.48
N ASN A 62 -7.69 -3.95 2.60
CA ASN A 62 -8.01 -5.34 2.92
C ASN A 62 -6.75 -6.14 3.24
N SER A 63 -5.69 -5.94 2.46
CA SER A 63 -4.38 -6.56 2.72
C SER A 63 -3.78 -6.11 4.04
N TYR A 64 -3.76 -4.81 4.31
CA TYR A 64 -3.21 -4.25 5.56
C TYR A 64 -3.93 -4.79 6.79
N LYS A 65 -5.27 -4.83 6.75
CA LYS A 65 -6.07 -5.39 7.85
C LYS A 65 -5.75 -6.86 8.12
N SER A 66 -5.64 -7.66 7.08
CA SER A 66 -5.35 -9.10 7.20
C SER A 66 -3.95 -9.40 7.75
N LEU A 67 -3.01 -8.45 7.65
CA LEU A 67 -1.61 -8.66 8.03
C LEU A 67 -1.25 -7.98 9.35
N VAL A 68 -1.88 -6.86 9.67
CA VAL A 68 -1.48 -5.97 10.78
C VAL A 68 -2.56 -5.85 11.86
N GLU A 69 -3.84 -6.00 11.50
CA GLU A 69 -4.95 -5.86 12.44
C GLU A 69 -5.53 -7.23 12.87
N THR A 70 -4.79 -8.33 12.64
CA THR A 70 -5.18 -9.71 13.02
C THR A 70 -4.61 -10.12 14.37
#